data_AF-A0AAV9P0T5-F1
#
_entry.id   AF-A0AAV9P0T5-F1
#
_cell.length_a   1.000
_cell.length_b   1.000
_cell.length_c   1.000
_cell.angle_alpha   90.00
_cell.angle_beta   90.00
_cell.angle_gamma   90.00
#
_symmetry.space_group_name_H-M   'P 1'
#
loop_
_entity.id
_entity.type
_entity.pdbx_description
1 polymer ?
#
loop_
_entity_poly.entity_id
_entity_poly.type
_entity_poly.pdbx_seq_one_letter_code
_entity_poly.pdbx_strand_id
1 'polypeptide(L)'
;MAGAVIDSIGLISGGLTIASFFMDNLPGGGSSPVGAHVQIKSGLGDDSISNLKGFTDSVYAYDYNNNYLGQSGYGCGEGADGGSCELTVDQGSFGTVQADYVSVANGDDATCISWISVTQSDGSPGGAWTGDIGDHCGVRTYYGNQQAGTYPDGSTWRPLCAWFDSDGTDGIKYAALKFTVRAYGELSSDTITKNQGCSATLFAPDNGPINGKILLR
;
A
#
# COMPACT_ATOMS: atom_id res chain seq x y z
N MET A 1 -11.42 25.19 0.30
CA MET A 1 -10.96 24.47 -0.91
C MET A 1 -11.22 23.01 -0.61
N ALA A 2 -12.21 22.38 -1.24
CA ALA A 2 -12.39 20.94 -1.09
C ALA A 2 -11.17 20.29 -1.74
N GLY A 3 -10.28 19.72 -0.93
CA GLY A 3 -9.16 18.94 -1.45
C GLY A 3 -9.74 17.79 -2.25
N ALA A 4 -9.19 17.54 -3.44
CA ALA A 4 -9.61 16.40 -4.22
C ALA A 4 -9.21 15.11 -3.45
N VAL A 5 -10.09 14.12 -3.45
CA VAL A 5 -9.96 12.87 -2.70
C VAL A 5 -10.23 11.69 -3.61
N ILE A 6 -9.63 10.54 -3.31
CA ILE A 6 -9.99 9.25 -3.91
C ILE A 6 -10.66 8.37 -2.86
N ASP A 7 -11.51 7.45 -3.28
CA ASP A 7 -12.08 6.45 -2.38
C ASP A 7 -11.01 5.40 -2.04
N SER A 8 -10.86 5.13 -0.75
CA SER A 8 -10.02 4.06 -0.20
C SER A 8 -10.83 3.26 0.83
N ILE A 9 -10.21 2.23 1.40
CA ILE A 9 -10.82 1.35 2.39
C ILE A 9 -10.18 1.65 3.76
N GLY A 10 -11.02 1.95 4.75
CA GLY A 10 -10.64 2.10 6.16
C GLY A 10 -11.42 1.15 7.08
N LEU A 11 -11.09 1.16 8.37
CA LEU A 11 -11.70 0.27 9.38
C LEU A 11 -12.44 1.07 10.46
N ILE A 12 -13.74 0.83 10.63
CA ILE A 12 -14.54 1.36 11.76
C ILE A 12 -15.15 0.20 12.53
N SER A 13 -14.88 0.14 13.84
CA SER A 13 -15.51 -0.82 14.77
C SER A 13 -15.43 -2.29 14.31
N GLY A 14 -14.32 -2.69 13.67
CA GLY A 14 -14.06 -4.05 13.20
C GLY A 14 -14.61 -4.39 11.80
N GLY A 15 -15.26 -3.44 11.11
CA GLY A 15 -15.73 -3.59 9.73
C GLY A 15 -15.01 -2.66 8.76
N LEU A 16 -14.69 -3.15 7.56
CA LEU A 16 -14.16 -2.33 6.48
C LEU A 16 -15.25 -1.40 5.93
N THR A 17 -14.90 -0.15 5.66
CA THR A 17 -15.76 0.90 5.13
C THR A 17 -15.02 1.75 4.11
N ILE A 18 -15.76 2.53 3.32
CA ILE A 18 -15.16 3.55 2.46
C ILE A 18 -14.70 4.71 3.33
N ALA A 19 -13.50 5.19 3.03
CA ALA A 19 -12.96 6.43 3.56
C ALA A 19 -12.40 7.26 2.40
N SER A 20 -12.56 8.57 2.50
CA SER A 20 -11.93 9.50 1.57
C SER A 20 -10.45 9.57 1.89
N PHE A 21 -9.59 9.34 0.91
CA PHE A 21 -8.14 9.45 1.00
C PHE A 21 -7.68 10.74 0.33
N PHE A 22 -6.89 11.54 1.04
CA PHE A 22 -6.40 12.82 0.53
C PHE A 22 -5.42 12.61 -0.63
N MET A 23 -5.62 13.34 -1.73
CA MET A 23 -4.73 13.23 -2.90
C MET A 23 -3.29 13.65 -2.63
N ASP A 24 -3.04 14.47 -1.60
CA ASP A 24 -1.68 14.84 -1.17
C ASP A 24 -0.88 13.64 -0.64
N ASN A 25 -1.54 12.50 -0.37
CA ASN A 25 -0.90 11.24 0.01
C ASN A 25 -0.63 10.32 -1.19
N LEU A 26 -0.89 10.75 -2.42
CA LEU A 26 -0.49 10.05 -3.63
C LEU A 26 0.95 10.42 -4.00
N PRO A 27 1.77 9.49 -4.53
CA PRO A 27 3.08 9.83 -5.06
C PRO A 27 2.95 10.87 -6.17
N GLY A 28 3.93 11.78 -6.24
CA GLY A 28 4.04 12.70 -7.36
C GLY A 28 4.22 11.96 -8.69
N GLY A 29 3.99 12.66 -9.81
CA GLY A 29 4.33 12.13 -11.13
C GLY A 29 5.84 12.01 -11.28
N GLY A 30 6.36 10.80 -11.47
CA GLY A 30 7.78 10.57 -11.71
C GLY A 30 8.15 10.85 -13.15
N SER A 31 9.41 11.25 -13.35
CA SER A 31 9.95 11.62 -14.66
C SER A 31 10.82 10.52 -15.29
N SER A 32 11.30 9.56 -14.49
CA SER A 32 12.08 8.38 -14.91
C SER A 32 12.38 7.51 -13.68
N PRO A 33 12.43 6.16 -13.78
CA PRO A 33 12.05 5.34 -14.94
C PRO A 33 10.55 5.44 -15.28
N VAL A 34 10.09 4.83 -16.39
CA VAL A 34 8.69 4.93 -16.83
C VAL A 34 7.89 3.74 -16.26
N GLY A 35 6.87 4.03 -15.47
CA GLY A 35 5.96 3.02 -14.91
C GLY A 35 5.18 3.55 -13.72
N ALA A 36 4.49 2.66 -13.00
CA ALA A 36 3.73 3.02 -11.81
C ALA A 36 4.63 3.66 -10.74
N HIS A 37 4.14 4.74 -10.13
CA HIS A 37 4.77 5.38 -8.98
C HIS A 37 4.08 4.90 -7.71
N VAL A 38 4.87 4.54 -6.72
CA VAL A 38 4.40 3.94 -5.48
C VAL A 38 4.98 4.72 -4.31
N GLN A 39 4.11 5.23 -3.43
CA GLN A 39 4.51 5.79 -2.14
C GLN A 39 4.19 4.79 -1.05
N ILE A 40 5.16 4.50 -0.20
CA ILE A 40 5.02 3.67 1.00
C ILE A 40 5.17 4.59 2.19
N LYS A 41 4.15 4.64 3.03
CA LYS A 41 4.12 5.48 4.22
C LYS A 41 4.31 4.64 5.47
N SER A 42 5.33 4.96 6.26
CA SER A 42 5.52 4.36 7.58
C SER A 42 4.52 4.93 8.59
N GLY A 43 4.24 4.16 9.63
CA GLY A 43 3.41 4.57 10.75
C GLY A 43 4.03 5.76 11.49
N LEU A 44 3.17 6.64 12.00
CA LEU A 44 3.58 7.70 12.92
C LEU A 44 3.35 7.21 14.36
N GLY A 45 4.44 7.13 15.14
CA GLY A 45 4.41 6.73 16.54
C GLY A 45 3.76 7.78 17.44
N ASP A 46 3.90 7.58 18.75
CA ASP A 46 3.58 8.60 19.76
C ASP A 46 4.71 8.68 20.80
N ASP A 47 4.46 9.34 21.93
CA ASP A 47 5.45 9.52 23.00
C ASP A 47 5.92 8.18 23.63
N SER A 48 5.21 7.07 23.38
CA SER A 48 5.50 5.76 23.97
C SER A 48 6.17 4.78 23.03
N ILE A 49 6.01 4.94 21.72
CA ILE A 49 6.57 4.05 20.69
C ILE A 49 7.18 4.87 19.56
N SER A 50 8.42 4.51 19.24
CA SER A 50 9.19 4.98 18.10
C SER A 50 9.79 3.77 17.38
N ASN A 51 10.25 3.98 16.14
CA ASN A 51 10.79 2.97 15.21
C ASN A 51 9.71 2.20 14.44
N LEU A 52 8.81 2.96 13.80
CA LEU A 52 7.81 2.41 12.87
C LEU A 52 8.25 2.46 11.40
N LYS A 53 9.31 3.20 11.10
CA LYS A 53 10.03 3.19 9.81
C LYS A 53 10.89 1.93 9.67
N GLY A 54 11.26 1.61 8.44
CA GLY A 54 12.26 0.59 8.16
C GLY A 54 12.84 0.77 6.78
N PHE A 55 12.96 -0.33 6.05
CA PHE A 55 13.50 -0.35 4.70
C PHE A 55 12.63 -1.20 3.77
N THR A 56 12.09 -0.57 2.74
CA THR A 56 11.51 -1.28 1.59
C THR A 56 12.63 -1.68 0.63
N ASP A 57 12.76 -2.98 0.36
CA ASP A 57 13.79 -3.49 -0.55
C ASP A 57 13.43 -3.25 -2.01
N SER A 58 12.22 -3.62 -2.41
CA SER A 58 11.81 -3.62 -3.81
C SER A 58 10.30 -3.45 -3.99
N VAL A 59 9.91 -2.85 -5.10
CA VAL A 59 8.51 -2.76 -5.56
C VAL A 59 8.40 -3.36 -6.95
N TYR A 60 7.36 -4.16 -7.18
CA TYR A 60 7.12 -4.88 -8.43
C TYR A 60 5.74 -4.54 -9.00
N ALA A 61 5.63 -4.40 -10.32
CA ALA A 61 4.35 -4.22 -11.01
C ALA A 61 4.01 -5.41 -11.90
N TYR A 62 2.70 -5.68 -12.02
CA TYR A 62 2.16 -6.71 -12.90
C TYR A 62 0.91 -6.19 -13.63
N ASP A 63 0.68 -6.69 -14.84
CA ASP A 63 -0.52 -6.38 -15.61
C ASP A 63 -1.75 -7.16 -15.12
N TYR A 64 -2.91 -6.91 -15.73
CA TYR A 64 -4.17 -7.61 -15.47
C TYR A 64 -4.08 -9.14 -15.54
N ASN A 65 -3.22 -9.66 -16.42
CA ASN A 65 -3.01 -11.10 -16.59
C ASN A 65 -2.00 -11.68 -15.58
N ASN A 66 -1.49 -10.85 -14.67
CA ASN A 66 -0.44 -11.16 -13.70
C ASN A 66 0.93 -11.38 -14.36
N ASN A 67 1.16 -10.83 -15.56
CA ASN A 67 2.48 -10.81 -16.18
C ASN A 67 3.33 -9.73 -15.50
N TYR A 68 4.59 -10.07 -15.24
CA TYR A 68 5.56 -9.14 -14.66
C TYR A 68 5.85 -7.98 -15.63
N LEU A 69 5.71 -6.76 -15.12
CA LEU A 69 5.99 -5.53 -15.89
C LEU A 69 7.36 -4.94 -15.58
N GLY A 70 7.84 -5.10 -14.34
CA GLY A 70 9.09 -4.49 -13.90
C GLY A 70 9.26 -4.42 -12.39
N GLN A 71 10.36 -3.79 -11.96
CA GLN A 71 10.70 -3.54 -10.56
C GLN A 71 11.30 -2.15 -10.35
N SER A 72 11.32 -1.67 -9.11
CA SER A 72 12.14 -0.53 -8.73
C SER A 72 13.63 -0.87 -8.89
N GLY A 73 14.43 0.10 -9.32
CA GLY A 73 15.88 -0.10 -9.50
C GLY A 73 16.67 -0.17 -8.18
N TYR A 74 16.06 0.26 -7.08
CA TYR A 74 16.63 0.29 -5.74
C TYR A 74 15.49 0.27 -4.70
N GLY A 75 15.86 -0.08 -3.47
CA GLY A 75 15.04 0.09 -2.28
C GLY A 75 15.21 1.46 -1.62
N CYS A 76 14.51 1.68 -0.53
CA CYS A 76 14.43 2.97 0.15
C CYS A 76 14.02 2.77 1.61
N GLY A 77 14.52 3.66 2.48
CA GLY A 77 13.97 3.82 3.83
C GLY A 77 13.01 5.01 3.87
N GLU A 78 12.06 5.00 4.81
CA GLU A 78 11.12 6.10 5.00
C GLU A 78 11.74 7.31 5.74
N GLY A 79 12.97 7.14 6.25
CA GLY A 79 13.81 8.20 6.85
C GLY A 79 13.42 8.62 8.27
N ALA A 80 12.13 8.62 8.59
CA ALA A 80 11.58 8.90 9.93
C ALA A 80 10.24 8.17 10.11
N ASP A 81 9.77 8.06 11.35
CA ASP A 81 8.41 7.58 11.62
C ASP A 81 7.39 8.58 11.04
N GLY A 82 6.36 8.08 10.36
CA GLY A 82 5.46 8.92 9.54
C GLY A 82 6.12 9.46 8.27
N GLY A 83 7.34 9.01 7.96
CA GLY A 83 8.05 9.30 6.72
C GLY A 83 7.49 8.53 5.55
N SER A 84 7.92 8.89 4.34
CA SER A 84 7.53 8.22 3.10
C SER A 84 8.74 7.81 2.30
N CYS A 85 8.67 6.62 1.73
CA CYS A 85 9.47 6.25 0.58
C CYS A 85 8.62 6.41 -0.69
N GLU A 86 9.21 6.96 -1.76
CA GLU A 86 8.63 6.93 -3.10
C GLU A 86 9.55 6.19 -4.07
N LEU A 87 8.99 5.23 -4.79
CA LEU A 87 9.67 4.44 -5.81
C LEU A 87 8.89 4.50 -7.12
N THR A 88 9.62 4.42 -8.21
CA THR A 88 9.03 4.20 -9.53
C THR A 88 9.44 2.84 -10.03
N VAL A 89 8.46 2.06 -10.48
CA VAL A 89 8.72 0.76 -11.10
C VAL A 89 9.24 1.01 -12.51
N ASP A 90 10.42 0.48 -12.84
CA ASP A 90 10.92 0.50 -14.21
C ASP A 90 10.22 -0.57 -15.03
N GLN A 91 9.21 -0.16 -15.80
CA GLN A 91 8.47 -1.04 -16.69
C GLN A 91 9.09 -1.12 -18.10
N GLY A 92 10.22 -0.42 -18.35
CA GLY A 92 10.90 -0.42 -19.64
C GLY A 92 9.97 -0.13 -20.82
N SER A 93 9.91 -1.05 -21.79
CA SER A 93 9.01 -0.94 -22.96
C SER A 93 7.52 -1.05 -22.61
N PHE A 94 7.18 -1.52 -21.42
CA PHE A 94 5.81 -1.58 -20.89
C PHE A 94 5.45 -0.34 -20.07
N GLY A 95 6.20 0.76 -20.19
CA GLY A 95 5.98 2.00 -19.43
C GLY A 95 4.57 2.59 -19.53
N THR A 96 3.76 2.23 -20.53
CA THR A 96 2.36 2.68 -20.68
C THR A 96 1.33 1.63 -20.25
N VAL A 97 1.76 0.43 -19.83
CA VAL A 97 0.87 -0.62 -19.36
C VAL A 97 0.53 -0.34 -17.89
N GLN A 98 -0.76 -0.33 -17.57
CA GLN A 98 -1.24 -0.14 -16.21
C GLN A 98 -0.73 -1.26 -15.29
N ALA A 99 -0.26 -0.88 -14.09
CA ALA A 99 0.01 -1.84 -13.03
C ALA A 99 -1.31 -2.21 -12.34
N ASP A 100 -1.94 -3.31 -12.77
CA ASP A 100 -3.14 -3.84 -12.10
C ASP A 100 -2.82 -4.42 -10.73
N TYR A 101 -1.60 -4.94 -10.57
CA TYR A 101 -1.08 -5.40 -9.28
C TYR A 101 0.24 -4.73 -8.95
N VAL A 102 0.38 -4.33 -7.69
CA VAL A 102 1.63 -3.87 -7.10
C VAL A 102 2.00 -4.81 -5.96
N SER A 103 3.29 -5.16 -5.90
CA SER A 103 3.86 -5.92 -4.79
C SER A 103 4.97 -5.10 -4.14
N VAL A 104 4.95 -5.05 -2.81
CA VAL A 104 5.96 -4.38 -1.99
C VAL A 104 6.66 -5.44 -1.16
N ALA A 105 7.98 -5.48 -1.24
CA ALA A 105 8.84 -6.33 -0.44
C ALA A 105 9.65 -5.49 0.55
N ASN A 106 9.51 -5.81 1.84
CA ASN A 106 10.28 -5.20 2.90
C ASN A 106 11.61 -5.92 3.10
N GLY A 107 12.64 -5.18 3.51
CA GLY A 107 13.91 -5.73 3.96
C GLY A 107 13.86 -6.23 5.41
N ASP A 108 15.03 -6.50 5.96
CA ASP A 108 15.22 -6.98 7.35
C ASP A 108 15.05 -5.84 8.39
N ASP A 109 14.96 -4.59 7.95
CA ASP A 109 14.58 -3.47 8.82
C ASP A 109 13.05 -3.35 8.80
N ALA A 110 12.42 -3.91 9.83
CA ALA A 110 10.97 -4.04 9.95
C ALA A 110 10.26 -2.69 9.78
N THR A 111 9.24 -2.65 8.93
CA THR A 111 8.45 -1.43 8.67
C THR A 111 7.00 -1.64 9.07
N CYS A 112 6.42 -0.68 9.80
CA CYS A 112 4.98 -0.61 9.99
C CYS A 112 4.37 0.29 8.92
N ILE A 113 3.74 -0.30 7.91
CA ILE A 113 3.22 0.43 6.75
C ILE A 113 1.79 0.91 7.03
N SER A 114 1.58 2.23 7.09
CA SER A 114 0.26 2.85 7.23
C SER A 114 -0.54 2.80 5.94
N TRP A 115 0.10 3.12 4.80
CA TRP A 115 -0.50 2.94 3.49
C TRP A 115 0.53 2.79 2.39
N ILE A 116 0.06 2.23 1.27
CA ILE A 116 0.78 2.15 0.01
C ILE A 116 -0.13 2.75 -1.04
N SER A 117 0.25 3.90 -1.59
CA SER A 117 -0.50 4.56 -2.66
C SER A 117 0.22 4.43 -4.00
N VAL A 118 -0.57 4.33 -5.06
CA VAL A 118 -0.09 4.09 -6.42
C VAL A 118 -0.67 5.14 -7.35
N THR A 119 0.17 5.75 -8.19
CA THR A 119 -0.27 6.48 -9.39
C THR A 119 0.24 5.78 -10.64
N GLN A 120 -0.61 5.74 -11.67
CA GLN A 120 -0.31 5.04 -12.92
C GLN A 120 0.42 5.98 -13.89
N SER A 121 1.34 5.43 -14.68
CA SER A 121 2.13 6.19 -15.66
C SER A 121 1.30 6.78 -16.79
N ASP A 122 0.18 6.15 -17.13
CA ASP A 122 -0.76 6.59 -18.18
C ASP A 122 -1.83 7.58 -17.67
N GLY A 123 -1.78 7.94 -16.37
CA GLY A 123 -2.75 8.81 -15.72
C GLY A 123 -4.10 8.14 -15.43
N SER A 124 -4.23 6.83 -15.64
CA SER A 124 -5.41 6.08 -15.20
C SER A 124 -5.53 6.07 -13.67
N PRO A 125 -6.73 5.80 -13.12
CA PRO A 125 -6.93 5.78 -11.68
C PRO A 125 -5.97 4.83 -10.96
N GLY A 126 -5.38 5.35 -9.88
CA GLY A 126 -4.56 4.61 -8.94
C GLY A 126 -5.36 3.96 -7.81
N GLY A 127 -4.71 3.72 -6.68
CA GLY A 127 -5.33 3.17 -5.48
C GLY A 127 -4.44 3.32 -4.25
N ALA A 128 -5.01 3.09 -3.08
CA ALA A 128 -4.31 3.15 -1.80
C ALA A 128 -4.69 1.96 -0.91
N TRP A 129 -3.76 1.03 -0.74
CA TRP A 129 -3.84 -0.01 0.29
C TRP A 129 -3.47 0.59 1.65
N THR A 130 -4.13 0.18 2.72
CA THR A 130 -3.98 0.73 4.08
C THR A 130 -3.78 -0.38 5.10
N GLY A 131 -3.11 -0.06 6.22
CA GLY A 131 -2.92 -1.02 7.30
C GLY A 131 -4.24 -1.48 7.96
N ASP A 132 -5.34 -0.75 7.76
CA ASP A 132 -6.70 -1.18 8.13
C ASP A 132 -7.10 -2.50 7.44
N ILE A 133 -6.68 -2.68 6.17
CA ILE A 133 -6.86 -3.96 5.46
C ILE A 133 -5.97 -5.04 6.07
N GLY A 134 -4.73 -4.69 6.42
CA GLY A 134 -3.82 -5.59 7.13
C GLY A 134 -4.43 -6.13 8.43
N ASP A 135 -4.97 -5.24 9.26
CA ASP A 135 -5.64 -5.59 10.52
C ASP A 135 -6.81 -6.54 10.29
N HIS A 136 -7.70 -6.18 9.36
CA HIS A 136 -8.85 -7.00 9.00
C HIS A 136 -8.46 -8.39 8.49
N CYS A 137 -7.29 -8.52 7.85
CA CYS A 137 -6.77 -9.77 7.32
C CYS A 137 -5.83 -10.51 8.29
N GLY A 138 -5.72 -10.06 9.55
CA GLY A 138 -4.97 -10.74 10.60
C GLY A 138 -3.45 -10.52 10.53
N VAL A 139 -2.99 -9.47 9.84
CA VAL A 139 -1.61 -9.00 9.92
C VAL A 139 -1.42 -8.32 11.29
N ARG A 140 -0.21 -8.41 11.86
CA ARG A 140 0.11 -7.69 13.08
C ARG A 140 0.11 -6.18 12.79
N THR A 141 -0.63 -5.42 13.58
CA THR A 141 -0.81 -3.99 13.37
C THR A 141 -0.41 -3.16 14.57
N TYR A 142 -0.32 -1.86 14.33
CA TYR A 142 -0.15 -0.82 15.33
C TYR A 142 -1.06 0.37 14.98
N TYR A 143 -1.43 1.16 15.99
CA TYR A 143 -2.36 2.27 15.76
C TYR A 143 -1.75 3.38 14.92
N GLY A 144 -2.57 3.96 14.04
CA GLY A 144 -2.15 5.07 13.21
C GLY A 144 -2.35 6.42 13.89
N ASN A 145 -1.28 7.21 13.96
CA ASN A 145 -1.39 8.61 14.38
C ASN A 145 -1.32 9.59 13.21
N GLN A 146 -1.31 9.12 11.96
CA GLN A 146 -1.24 9.99 10.79
C GLN A 146 -2.60 10.09 10.10
N GLN A 147 -3.02 11.32 9.79
CA GLN A 147 -4.25 11.56 9.05
C GLN A 147 -4.05 11.21 7.57
N ALA A 148 -4.81 10.22 7.09
CA ALA A 148 -4.85 9.85 5.67
C ALA A 148 -6.06 10.47 4.95
N GLY A 149 -7.12 10.80 5.70
CA GLY A 149 -8.29 11.46 5.16
C GLY A 149 -9.46 11.55 6.13
N THR A 150 -10.68 11.23 5.67
CA THR A 150 -11.92 11.35 6.45
C THR A 150 -12.90 10.21 6.20
N TYR A 151 -13.64 9.83 7.24
CA TYR A 151 -14.78 8.92 7.13
C TYR A 151 -16.04 9.63 6.57
N PRO A 152 -17.08 8.88 6.15
CA PRO A 152 -18.31 9.45 5.58
C PRO A 152 -19.08 10.38 6.53
N ASP A 153 -18.88 10.23 7.85
CA ASP A 153 -19.45 11.11 8.88
C ASP A 153 -18.64 12.41 9.09
N GLY A 154 -17.55 12.59 8.34
CA GLY A 154 -16.66 13.74 8.41
C GLY A 154 -15.58 13.64 9.48
N SER A 155 -15.54 12.57 10.27
CA SER A 155 -14.48 12.37 11.27
C SER A 155 -13.14 12.08 10.60
N THR A 156 -12.06 12.48 11.26
CA THR A 156 -10.70 12.26 10.77
C THR A 156 -10.37 10.77 10.73
N TRP A 157 -9.92 10.29 9.57
CA TRP A 157 -9.44 8.92 9.42
C TRP A 157 -7.92 8.87 9.53
N ARG A 158 -7.45 8.03 10.45
CA ARG A 158 -6.05 7.67 10.67
C ARG A 158 -5.94 6.14 10.59
N PRO A 159 -5.51 5.57 9.45
CA PRO A 159 -5.47 4.13 9.29
C PRO A 159 -4.42 3.52 10.20
N LEU A 160 -4.66 2.30 10.68
CA LEU A 160 -3.66 1.46 11.31
C LEU A 160 -2.43 1.30 10.40
N CYS A 161 -1.29 0.91 10.96
CA CYS A 161 -0.16 0.41 10.19
C CYS A 161 0.02 -1.08 10.40
N ALA A 162 0.50 -1.79 9.37
CA ALA A 162 0.72 -3.22 9.38
C ALA A 162 2.21 -3.54 9.26
N TRP A 163 2.68 -4.47 10.08
CA TRP A 163 4.11 -4.81 10.17
C TRP A 163 4.56 -5.78 9.08
N PHE A 164 5.68 -5.43 8.45
CA PHE A 164 6.39 -6.28 7.50
C PHE A 164 7.87 -6.36 7.85
N ASP A 165 8.42 -7.57 7.78
CA ASP A 165 9.80 -7.86 8.15
C ASP A 165 10.27 -9.15 7.45
N SER A 166 11.43 -9.08 6.81
CA SER A 166 12.05 -10.17 6.07
C SER A 166 12.70 -11.22 6.97
N ASP A 167 13.27 -10.82 8.10
CA ASP A 167 13.94 -11.77 9.01
C ASP A 167 13.01 -12.34 10.09
N GLY A 168 11.79 -11.79 10.18
CA GLY A 168 10.72 -12.25 11.05
C GLY A 168 10.94 -11.91 12.53
N THR A 169 11.74 -10.89 12.82
CA THR A 169 11.96 -10.40 14.18
C THR A 169 10.62 -10.08 14.86
N ASP A 170 10.58 -10.32 16.18
CA ASP A 170 9.38 -10.19 17.01
C ASP A 170 8.15 -11.01 16.54
N GLY A 171 8.34 -12.00 15.68
CA GLY A 171 7.25 -12.85 15.17
C GLY A 171 6.39 -12.17 14.11
N ILE A 172 6.92 -11.14 13.43
CA ILE A 172 6.32 -10.58 12.22
C ILE A 172 6.35 -11.67 11.13
N LYS A 173 5.17 -11.97 10.55
CA LYS A 173 4.98 -13.16 9.72
C LYS A 173 5.21 -12.93 8.23
N TYR A 174 5.10 -11.69 7.79
CA TYR A 174 5.06 -11.33 6.38
C TYR A 174 6.18 -10.35 6.08
N ALA A 175 6.90 -10.59 5.01
CA ALA A 175 7.92 -9.68 4.48
C ALA A 175 7.41 -8.89 3.28
N ALA A 176 6.37 -9.40 2.61
CA ALA A 176 5.85 -8.79 1.41
C ALA A 176 4.32 -8.86 1.36
N LEU A 177 3.75 -7.92 0.61
CA LEU A 177 2.37 -8.02 0.14
C LEU A 177 2.29 -7.76 -1.37
N LYS A 178 1.19 -8.22 -1.96
CA LYS A 178 0.77 -7.89 -3.32
C LYS A 178 -0.70 -7.62 -3.32
N PHE A 179 -1.14 -6.56 -3.98
CA PHE A 179 -2.52 -6.15 -3.95
C PHE A 179 -3.03 -5.71 -5.33
N THR A 180 -4.33 -5.82 -5.54
CA THR A 180 -4.98 -5.31 -6.74
C THR A 180 -5.18 -3.81 -6.59
N VAL A 181 -4.49 -2.99 -7.38
CA VAL A 181 -4.49 -1.53 -7.23
C VAL A 181 -5.91 -0.96 -7.25
N ARG A 182 -6.69 -1.39 -8.24
CA ARG A 182 -8.06 -0.90 -8.44
C ARG A 182 -9.03 -1.32 -7.35
N ALA A 183 -8.79 -2.47 -6.69
CA ALA A 183 -9.62 -2.93 -5.55
C ALA A 183 -9.58 -1.95 -4.37
N TYR A 184 -8.47 -1.21 -4.25
CA TYR A 184 -8.28 -0.18 -3.22
C TYR A 184 -8.28 1.23 -3.80
N GLY A 185 -8.97 1.41 -4.93
CA GLY A 185 -9.21 2.69 -5.59
C GLY A 185 -10.63 2.73 -6.14
N GLU A 186 -10.77 2.80 -7.46
CA GLU A 186 -12.08 2.90 -8.12
C GLU A 186 -13.05 1.72 -7.90
N LEU A 187 -12.56 0.54 -7.47
CA LEU A 187 -13.39 -0.62 -7.11
C LEU A 187 -13.51 -0.83 -5.59
N SER A 188 -13.16 0.17 -4.77
CA SER A 188 -13.23 0.07 -3.30
C SER A 188 -14.62 -0.29 -2.78
N SER A 189 -15.68 0.34 -3.32
CA SER A 189 -17.08 0.03 -2.96
C SER A 189 -17.45 -1.42 -3.28
N ASP A 190 -17.09 -1.88 -4.48
CA ASP A 190 -17.30 -3.27 -4.90
C ASP A 190 -16.52 -4.26 -4.03
N THR A 191 -15.28 -3.90 -3.68
CA THR A 191 -14.39 -4.73 -2.85
C THR A 191 -14.98 -4.92 -1.44
N ILE A 192 -15.56 -3.87 -0.85
CA ILE A 192 -16.22 -3.96 0.46
C ILE A 192 -17.53 -4.74 0.36
N THR A 193 -18.40 -4.39 -0.59
CA THR A 193 -19.74 -5.01 -0.71
C THR A 193 -19.67 -6.50 -1.05
N LYS A 194 -18.61 -6.94 -1.74
CA LYS A 194 -18.35 -8.36 -2.04
C LYS A 194 -17.48 -9.06 -0.98
N ASN A 195 -17.14 -8.39 0.12
CA ASN A 195 -16.26 -8.90 1.17
C ASN A 195 -14.90 -9.41 0.63
N GLN A 196 -14.34 -8.69 -0.34
CA GLN A 196 -13.11 -9.03 -1.04
C GLN A 196 -11.87 -8.32 -0.48
N GLY A 197 -12.01 -7.55 0.61
CA GLY A 197 -10.92 -6.79 1.22
C GLY A 197 -9.64 -7.60 1.45
N CYS A 198 -9.77 -8.84 1.93
CA CYS A 198 -8.62 -9.73 2.09
C CYS A 198 -8.26 -10.52 0.85
N SER A 199 -9.23 -10.97 0.04
CA SER A 199 -8.91 -11.71 -1.19
C SER A 199 -8.21 -10.85 -2.24
N ALA A 200 -8.32 -9.52 -2.14
CA ALA A 200 -7.65 -8.56 -3.00
C ALA A 200 -6.18 -8.30 -2.64
N THR A 201 -5.67 -8.88 -1.54
CA THR A 201 -4.27 -8.82 -1.10
C THR A 201 -3.72 -10.23 -0.83
N LEU A 202 -2.52 -10.50 -1.32
CA LEU A 202 -1.71 -11.65 -0.94
C LEU A 202 -0.60 -11.17 -0.01
N PHE A 203 -0.36 -11.91 1.07
CA PHE A 203 0.76 -11.70 1.98
C PHE A 203 1.73 -12.87 1.85
N ALA A 204 3.03 -12.59 1.90
CA ALA A 204 4.07 -13.61 1.79
C ALA A 204 5.13 -13.44 2.88
N PRO A 205 5.68 -14.54 3.42
CA PRO A 205 6.76 -14.50 4.40
C PRO A 205 8.12 -14.13 3.80
N ASP A 206 8.28 -14.25 2.48
CA ASP A 206 9.55 -13.98 1.79
C ASP A 206 9.57 -12.57 1.17
N ASN A 207 10.74 -11.94 1.12
CA ASN A 207 10.97 -10.60 0.54
C ASN A 207 11.12 -10.59 -1.00
N GLY A 208 10.66 -11.65 -1.66
CA GLY A 208 10.74 -11.81 -3.11
C GLY A 208 9.46 -11.38 -3.85
N PRO A 209 9.49 -11.39 -5.19
CA PRO A 209 8.30 -11.12 -5.99
C PRO A 209 7.19 -12.16 -5.75
N ILE A 210 5.98 -11.70 -5.44
CA ILE A 210 4.81 -12.56 -5.28
C ILE A 210 4.24 -12.88 -6.68
N ASN A 211 4.63 -14.03 -7.23
CA ASN A 211 4.14 -14.51 -8.53
C ASN A 211 2.69 -15.03 -8.49
N GLY A 212 2.13 -15.24 -7.29
CA GLY A 212 0.74 -15.66 -7.12
C GLY A 212 -0.25 -14.70 -7.79
N LYS A 213 -1.31 -15.26 -8.37
CA LYS A 213 -2.42 -14.49 -8.93
C LYS A 213 -3.47 -14.23 -7.84
N ILE A 214 -3.86 -12.97 -7.70
CA ILE A 214 -5.01 -12.60 -6.88
C ILE A 214 -6.28 -13.04 -7.61
N LEU A 215 -7.05 -13.93 -6.98
CA LEU A 215 -8.32 -14.41 -7.49
C LEU A 215 -9.44 -13.71 -6.73
N LEU A 216 -9.86 -12.55 -7.23
CA LEU A 216 -11.11 -11.92 -6.77
C LEU A 216 -12.26 -12.86 -7.17
N ARG A 217 -12.93 -13.46 -6.18
CA ARG A 217 -14.07 -14.36 -6.40
C ARG A 217 -15.38 -13.60 -6.33
#